data_AF-A0A2N3I4A0-F1
#
_entry.id   AF-A0A2N3I4A0-F1
#
_cell.length_a   1.000
_cell.length_b   1.000
_cell.length_c   1.000
_cell.angle_alpha   90.00
_cell.angle_beta   90.00
_cell.angle_gamma   90.00
#
_symmetry.space_group_name_H-M   'P 1'
#
loop_
_entity.id
_entity.type
_entity.pdbx_description
1 polymer ?
#
loop_
_entity_poly.entity_id
_entity_poly.type
_entity_poly.pdbx_seq_one_letter_code
_entity_poly.pdbx_strand_id
1 'polypeptide(L)'
;MEMSKKEDIYKDDFVKELMNNIDLVEPSDQFTNKVMDSVMQDWLAKPIEMKKPISRNQWIWISGLILLVVLILLGTDVRTLVNATDNVFLNQLDNTFLQPIHHILSKVFESLIQLPAMVYIIAIAFAGLAAFDRIAHKLLQH
;
A
#
# COMPACT_ATOMS: atom_id res chain seq x y z
N MET A 1 -0.82 24.26 -31.43
CA MET A 1 0.40 23.45 -31.29
C MET A 1 -0.05 22.08 -30.83
N GLU A 2 0.11 21.11 -31.72
CA GLU A 2 -0.65 19.86 -31.77
C GLU A 2 -0.39 18.93 -30.58
N MET A 3 -1.46 18.49 -29.92
CA MET A 3 -1.45 17.21 -29.21
C MET A 3 -1.78 16.13 -30.23
N SER A 4 -0.78 15.35 -30.65
CA SER A 4 -0.98 14.15 -31.47
C SER A 4 -1.80 13.15 -30.66
N LYS A 5 -3.12 13.15 -30.88
CA LYS A 5 -3.97 12.06 -30.40
C LYS A 5 -3.51 10.82 -31.14
N LYS A 6 -3.02 9.85 -30.38
CA LYS A 6 -2.82 8.47 -30.85
C LYS A 6 -4.18 8.01 -31.35
N GLU A 7 -4.37 8.04 -32.65
CA GLU A 7 -5.56 7.51 -33.30
C GLU A 7 -5.59 6.01 -33.02
N ASP A 8 -6.62 5.60 -32.30
CA ASP A 8 -6.95 4.20 -32.06
C ASP A 8 -7.17 3.53 -33.41
N ILE A 9 -6.13 2.88 -33.93
CA ILE A 9 -6.17 2.08 -35.18
C ILE A 9 -7.31 1.03 -35.13
N TYR A 10 -7.79 0.69 -33.93
CA TYR A 10 -8.91 -0.21 -33.69
C TYR A 10 -10.31 0.40 -33.95
N LYS A 11 -10.43 1.71 -34.17
CA LYS A 11 -11.72 2.38 -34.44
C LYS A 11 -11.94 2.75 -35.90
N ASP A 12 -10.99 2.45 -36.78
CA ASP A 12 -11.14 2.77 -38.19
C ASP A 12 -12.20 1.86 -38.82
N ASP A 13 -13.26 2.45 -39.36
CA ASP A 13 -14.35 1.72 -40.03
C ASP A 13 -13.81 0.87 -41.21
N PHE A 14 -12.66 1.29 -41.77
CA PHE A 14 -11.89 0.53 -42.74
C PHE A 14 -11.39 -0.83 -42.21
N VAL A 15 -10.91 -0.89 -40.96
CA VAL A 15 -10.45 -2.13 -40.32
C VAL A 15 -11.63 -3.05 -40.02
N LYS A 16 -12.79 -2.48 -39.64
CA LYS A 16 -14.03 -3.25 -39.47
C LYS A 16 -14.52 -3.84 -40.79
N GLU A 17 -14.46 -3.08 -41.88
CA GLU A 17 -14.88 -3.55 -43.20
C GLU A 17 -13.94 -4.63 -43.77
N LEU A 18 -12.63 -4.51 -43.49
CA LEU A 18 -11.65 -5.57 -43.79
C LEU A 18 -11.89 -6.84 -42.97
N MET A 19 -12.16 -6.71 -41.67
CA MET A 19 -12.42 -7.85 -40.77
C MET A 19 -13.75 -8.55 -41.08
N ASN A 20 -14.78 -7.82 -41.51
CA ASN A 20 -16.11 -8.38 -41.82
C ASN A 20 -16.09 -9.35 -43.02
N ASN A 21 -15.10 -9.22 -43.91
CA ASN A 21 -14.98 -10.03 -45.12
C ASN A 21 -13.99 -11.20 -44.96
N ILE A 22 -13.44 -11.42 -43.77
CA ILE A 22 -12.50 -12.50 -43.48
C ILE A 22 -13.25 -13.54 -42.63
N ASP A 23 -13.47 -14.73 -43.18
CA ASP A 23 -13.89 -15.89 -42.37
C ASP A 23 -12.77 -16.18 -41.37
N LEU A 24 -13.01 -15.86 -40.10
CA LEU A 24 -12.11 -16.14 -38.99
C LEU A 24 -12.09 -17.65 -38.77
N VAL A 25 -11.24 -18.36 -39.52
CA VAL A 25 -10.94 -19.76 -39.26
C VAL A 25 -10.21 -19.83 -37.92
N GLU A 26 -10.74 -20.64 -37.01
CA GLU A 26 -10.13 -20.88 -35.70
C GLU A 26 -8.68 -21.34 -35.93
N PRO A 27 -7.68 -20.65 -35.33
CA PRO A 27 -6.29 -20.97 -35.58
C PRO A 27 -6.01 -22.43 -35.17
N SER A 28 -5.22 -23.13 -35.98
CA SER A 28 -4.87 -24.52 -35.66
C SER A 28 -4.15 -24.59 -34.30
N ASP A 29 -4.37 -25.68 -33.56
CA ASP A 29 -3.75 -25.90 -32.24
C ASP A 29 -2.22 -25.71 -32.28
N GLN A 30 -1.59 -26.06 -33.41
CA GLN A 30 -0.15 -25.88 -33.63
C GLN A 30 0.27 -24.41 -33.69
N PHE A 31 -0.53 -23.55 -34.33
CA PHE A 31 -0.27 -22.11 -34.37
C PHE A 31 -0.44 -21.49 -32.98
N THR A 32 -1.55 -21.84 -32.31
CA THR A 32 -1.85 -21.35 -30.95
C THR A 32 -0.75 -21.72 -29.97
N ASN A 33 -0.30 -22.98 -29.97
CA ASN A 33 0.78 -23.43 -29.10
C ASN A 33 2.11 -22.70 -29.39
N LYS A 34 2.45 -22.51 -30.66
CA LYS A 34 3.70 -21.83 -31.05
C LYS A 34 3.70 -20.35 -30.69
N VAL A 35 2.57 -19.66 -30.87
CA VAL A 35 2.41 -18.27 -30.46
C VAL A 35 2.44 -18.15 -28.94
N MET A 36 1.75 -19.05 -28.23
CA MET A 36 1.76 -19.09 -26.77
C MET A 36 3.18 -19.28 -26.22
N ASP A 37 3.93 -20.24 -26.77
CA ASP A 37 5.33 -20.48 -26.39
C ASP A 37 6.21 -19.26 -26.64
N SER A 38 6.07 -18.63 -27.81
CA SER A 38 6.84 -17.42 -28.15
C SER A 38 6.53 -16.25 -27.23
N VAL A 39 5.25 -16.03 -26.88
CA VAL A 39 4.83 -14.94 -25.97
C VAL A 39 5.31 -15.22 -24.55
N MET A 40 5.18 -16.47 -24.09
CA MET A 40 5.66 -16.90 -22.78
C MET A 40 7.18 -16.70 -22.66
N GLN A 41 7.93 -17.04 -23.71
CA GLN A 41 9.38 -16.89 -23.75
C GLN A 41 9.80 -15.41 -23.74
N ASP A 42 9.08 -14.54 -24.46
CA ASP A 42 9.30 -13.09 -24.44
C ASP A 42 8.96 -12.45 -23.09
N TRP A 43 7.91 -12.94 -22.41
CA TRP A 43 7.55 -12.53 -21.05
C TRP A 43 8.59 -12.96 -20.03
N LEU A 44 9.12 -14.19 -20.15
CA LEU A 44 10.19 -14.70 -19.29
C LEU A 44 11.52 -13.98 -19.53
N ALA A 45 11.80 -13.55 -20.77
CA ALA A 45 13.00 -12.81 -21.12
C ALA A 45 13.01 -11.36 -20.60
N LYS A 46 11.84 -10.82 -20.24
CA LYS A 46 11.69 -9.50 -19.62
C LYS A 46 11.07 -9.63 -18.23
N PRO A 47 11.80 -10.21 -17.26
CA PRO A 47 11.33 -10.22 -15.88
C PRO A 47 11.10 -8.76 -15.49
N ILE A 48 9.83 -8.43 -15.23
CA ILE A 48 9.44 -7.12 -14.75
C ILE A 48 10.20 -6.96 -13.43
N GLU A 49 11.24 -6.13 -13.43
CA GLU A 49 11.97 -5.79 -12.22
C GLU A 49 10.98 -5.09 -11.29
N MET A 50 10.32 -5.86 -10.43
CA MET A 50 9.51 -5.31 -9.36
C MET A 50 10.48 -4.54 -8.47
N LYS A 51 10.50 -3.21 -8.63
CA LYS A 51 11.21 -2.30 -7.72
C LYS A 51 10.93 -2.79 -6.31
N LYS A 52 11.98 -3.19 -5.61
CA LYS A 52 11.91 -3.71 -4.24
C LYS A 52 10.94 -2.82 -3.45
N PRO A 53 9.85 -3.38 -2.89
CA PRO A 53 9.00 -2.60 -2.01
C PRO A 53 9.87 -2.02 -0.89
N ILE A 54 9.58 -0.76 -0.56
CA ILE A 54 10.15 0.09 0.50
C ILE A 54 11.13 -0.64 1.43
N SER A 55 12.35 -0.13 1.56
CA SER A 55 13.39 -0.78 2.36
C SER A 55 12.94 -0.97 3.82
N ARG A 56 13.39 -2.07 4.43
CA ARG A 56 12.99 -2.44 5.80
C ARG A 56 13.29 -1.34 6.83
N ASN A 57 14.34 -0.55 6.60
CA ASN A 57 14.69 0.59 7.44
C ASN A 57 13.69 1.74 7.29
N GLN A 58 13.21 2.01 6.07
CA GLN A 58 12.14 2.99 5.84
C GLN A 58 10.84 2.58 6.52
N TRP A 59 10.53 1.28 6.55
CA TRP A 59 9.37 0.76 7.29
C TRP A 59 9.45 1.04 8.79
N ILE A 60 10.63 0.89 9.40
CA ILE A 60 10.86 1.22 10.82
C ILE A 60 10.68 2.72 11.07
N TRP A 61 11.23 3.57 10.20
CA TRP A 61 11.06 5.02 10.30
C TRP A 61 9.60 5.45 10.14
N ILE A 62 8.89 4.89 9.17
CA ILE A 62 7.47 5.16 8.94
C ILE A 62 6.65 4.73 10.17
N SER A 63 6.89 3.53 10.69
CA SER A 63 6.22 3.04 11.89
C SER A 63 6.48 3.92 13.10
N GLY A 64 7.73 4.36 13.30
CA GLY A 64 8.09 5.27 14.40
C GLY A 64 7.42 6.64 14.26
N LEU A 65 7.36 7.19 13.05
CA LEU A 65 6.67 8.45 12.76
C LEU A 65 5.17 8.35 13.07
N ILE A 66 4.52 7.26 12.64
CA ILE A 66 3.10 7.02 12.91
C ILE A 66 2.85 6.96 14.42
N LEU A 67 3.68 6.22 15.16
CA LEU A 67 3.55 6.08 16.61
C LEU A 67 3.75 7.42 17.33
N LEU A 68 4.70 8.25 16.87
CA LEU A 68 4.91 9.61 17.39
C LEU A 68 3.66 10.49 17.17
N VAL A 69 3.09 10.49 15.96
CA VAL A 69 1.89 11.27 15.65
C VAL A 69 0.71 10.83 16.52
N VAL A 70 0.54 9.53 16.72
CA VAL A 70 -0.48 8.97 17.63
C VAL A 70 -0.28 9.45 19.06
N LEU A 71 0.96 9.44 19.57
CA LEU A 71 1.28 9.94 20.91
C LEU A 71 1.00 11.44 21.05
N ILE A 72 1.32 12.25 20.04
CA ILE A 72 1.03 13.68 20.05
C ILE A 72 -0.49 13.92 20.04
N LEU A 73 -1.24 13.19 19.22
CA LEU A 73 -2.70 13.31 19.13
C LEU A 73 -3.43 12.87 20.42
N LEU A 74 -2.83 11.98 21.21
CA LEU A 74 -3.38 11.52 22.48
C LEU A 74 -2.91 12.35 23.68
N GLY A 75 -1.62 12.72 23.71
CA GLY A 75 -0.98 13.39 24.84
C GLY A 75 -1.07 14.90 24.81
N THR A 76 -1.21 15.48 23.63
CA THR A 76 -1.46 16.92 23.47
C THR A 76 -2.94 17.10 23.17
N ASP A 77 -3.58 18.03 23.86
CA ASP A 77 -4.97 18.38 23.58
C ASP A 77 -5.00 19.27 22.31
N VAL A 78 -4.68 18.67 21.16
CA VAL A 78 -4.64 19.34 19.84
C VAL A 78 -5.97 20.02 19.54
N ARG A 79 -7.06 19.51 20.13
CA ARG A 79 -8.40 20.10 20.05
C ARG A 79 -8.49 21.42 20.79
N THR A 80 -7.86 21.59 21.96
CA THR A 80 -7.79 22.92 22.62
C THR A 80 -6.98 23.93 21.82
N LEU A 81 -5.90 23.53 21.14
CA LEU A 81 -5.14 24.41 20.26
C LEU A 81 -5.95 24.83 19.02
N VAL A 82 -6.69 23.90 18.43
CA VAL A 82 -7.55 24.17 17.26
C VAL A 82 -8.75 25.03 17.65
N ASN A 83 -9.44 24.69 18.74
CA ASN A 83 -10.61 25.43 19.23
C ASN A 83 -10.27 26.82 19.80
N ALA A 84 -9.03 27.05 20.24
CA ALA A 84 -8.55 28.39 20.62
C ALA A 84 -8.32 29.31 19.41
N THR A 85 -8.39 28.77 18.20
CA THR A 85 -8.25 29.53 16.97
C THR A 85 -9.63 29.78 16.37
N ASP A 86 -10.05 31.03 16.20
CA ASP A 86 -11.35 31.42 15.58
C ASP A 86 -11.45 31.11 14.06
N ASN A 87 -10.66 30.16 13.56
CA ASN A 87 -10.59 29.81 12.15
C ASN A 87 -11.62 28.73 11.80
N VAL A 88 -12.62 29.11 11.00
CA VAL A 88 -13.72 28.22 10.55
C VAL A 88 -13.21 26.93 9.89
N PHE A 89 -12.11 27.02 9.12
CA PHE A 89 -11.49 25.85 8.47
C PHE A 89 -10.92 24.85 9.47
N LEU A 90 -10.25 25.33 10.54
CA LEU A 90 -9.65 24.46 11.54
C LEU A 90 -10.72 23.76 12.38
N ASN A 91 -11.82 24.45 12.70
CA ASN A 91 -12.96 23.86 13.39
C ASN A 91 -13.68 22.79 12.54
N GLN A 92 -13.78 22.98 11.22
CA GLN A 92 -14.28 21.94 10.32
C GLN A 92 -13.34 20.74 10.23
N LEU A 93 -12.03 20.97 10.24
CA LEU A 93 -11.02 19.91 10.25
C LEU A 93 -11.04 19.12 11.58
N ASP A 94 -11.25 19.79 12.72
CA ASP A 94 -11.44 19.12 14.01
C ASP A 94 -12.65 18.18 13.98
N ASN A 95 -13.82 18.72 13.61
CA ASN A 95 -15.06 17.95 13.62
C ASN A 95 -15.08 16.80 12.60
N THR A 96 -14.44 16.98 11.44
CA THR A 96 -14.49 15.98 10.35
C THR A 96 -13.41 14.91 10.50
N PHE A 97 -12.22 15.27 11.01
CA PHE A 97 -11.07 14.36 11.03
C PHE A 97 -10.50 14.12 12.42
N LEU A 98 -10.22 15.17 13.20
CA LEU A 98 -9.53 14.97 14.48
C LEU A 98 -10.43 14.29 15.52
N GLN A 99 -11.70 14.68 15.63
CA GLN A 99 -12.63 14.13 16.61
C GLN A 99 -12.92 12.63 16.35
N PRO A 100 -13.23 12.17 15.12
CA PRO A 100 -13.41 10.75 14.86
C PRO A 100 -12.14 9.94 15.08
N ILE A 101 -10.98 10.46 14.65
CA ILE A 101 -9.68 9.78 14.84
C ILE A 101 -9.36 9.64 16.33
N HIS A 102 -9.54 10.72 17.10
CA HIS A 102 -9.29 10.72 18.53
C HIS A 102 -10.22 9.73 19.27
N HIS A 103 -11.50 9.68 18.89
CA HIS A 103 -12.48 8.74 19.48
C HIS A 103 -12.17 7.27 19.15
N ILE A 104 -11.70 6.99 17.93
CA ILE A 104 -11.29 5.64 17.54
C ILE A 104 -10.02 5.25 18.31
N LEU A 105 -9.03 6.14 18.35
CA LEU A 105 -7.79 5.90 19.08
C LEU A 105 -8.05 5.66 20.57
N SER A 106 -8.86 6.51 21.22
CA SER A 106 -9.14 6.40 22.65
C SER A 106 -9.80 5.07 22.97
N LYS A 107 -10.82 4.65 22.19
CA LYS A 107 -11.47 3.34 22.35
C LYS A 107 -10.52 2.17 22.17
N VAL A 108 -9.64 2.23 21.17
CA VAL A 108 -8.63 1.19 20.94
C VAL A 108 -7.67 1.12 22.12
N PHE A 109 -7.20 2.25 22.63
CA PHE A 109 -6.32 2.30 23.80
C PHE A 109 -7.00 1.84 25.10
N GLU A 110 -8.24 2.23 25.35
CA GLU A 110 -9.05 1.74 26.47
C GLU A 110 -9.23 0.22 26.40
N SER A 111 -9.55 -0.29 25.21
CA SER A 111 -9.68 -1.73 25.00
C SER A 111 -8.35 -2.46 25.15
N LEU A 112 -7.23 -1.83 24.77
CA LEU A 112 -5.89 -2.36 25.01
C LEU A 112 -5.62 -2.44 26.51
N ILE A 113 -5.84 -1.37 27.27
CA ILE A 113 -5.62 -1.30 28.73
C ILE A 113 -6.44 -2.36 29.49
N GLN A 114 -7.63 -2.68 28.99
CA GLN A 114 -8.49 -3.72 29.56
C GLN A 114 -8.01 -5.16 29.28
N LEU A 115 -6.98 -5.34 28.44
CA LEU A 115 -6.45 -6.67 28.19
C LEU A 115 -5.79 -7.25 29.45
N PRO A 116 -5.95 -8.57 29.69
CA PRO A 116 -5.29 -9.23 30.81
C PRO A 116 -3.77 -9.04 30.76
N ALA A 117 -3.14 -8.84 31.92
CA ALA A 117 -1.69 -8.65 32.06
C ALA A 117 -0.86 -9.74 31.35
N MET A 118 -1.36 -10.97 31.25
CA MET A 118 -0.72 -12.05 30.50
C MET A 118 -0.51 -11.72 29.02
N VAL A 119 -1.43 -11.01 28.37
CA VAL A 119 -1.31 -10.65 26.94
C VAL A 119 -0.12 -9.74 26.71
N TYR A 120 0.11 -8.78 27.62
CA TYR A 120 1.26 -7.88 27.57
C TYR A 120 2.58 -8.61 27.81
N ILE A 121 2.63 -9.53 28.78
CA ILE A 121 3.81 -10.34 29.07
C ILE A 121 4.20 -11.18 27.85
N ILE A 122 3.22 -11.82 27.21
CA ILE A 122 3.43 -12.62 26.00
C ILE A 122 3.91 -11.73 24.84
N ALA A 123 3.30 -10.56 24.64
CA ALA A 123 3.71 -9.62 23.59
C ALA A 123 5.16 -9.12 23.78
N ILE A 124 5.54 -8.78 25.01
CA ILE A 124 6.91 -8.36 25.35
C ILE A 124 7.89 -9.52 25.15
N ALA A 125 7.51 -10.75 25.52
CA ALA A 125 8.35 -11.93 25.30
C ALA A 125 8.60 -12.18 23.80
N PHE A 126 7.57 -12.10 22.96
CA PHE A 126 7.73 -12.21 21.50
C PHE A 126 8.59 -11.09 20.90
N ALA A 127 8.37 -9.85 21.34
CA ALA A 127 9.17 -8.72 20.91
C ALA A 127 10.64 -8.87 21.32
N GLY A 128 10.88 -9.33 22.55
CA GLY A 128 12.20 -9.64 23.08
C GLY A 128 12.89 -10.77 22.32
N LEU A 129 12.16 -11.84 22.00
CA LEU A 129 12.66 -12.95 21.20
C LEU A 129 13.06 -12.48 19.79
N ALA A 130 12.21 -11.68 19.12
CA ALA A 130 12.51 -11.14 17.80
C ALA A 130 13.70 -10.17 17.79
N ALA A 131 13.85 -9.39 18.87
CA ALA A 131 15.02 -8.52 19.06
C ALA A 131 16.30 -9.32 19.31
N PHE A 132 16.21 -10.36 20.16
CA PHE A 132 17.32 -11.26 20.43
C PHE A 132 17.75 -12.01 19.18
N ASP A 133 16.81 -12.54 18.41
CA ASP A 133 17.08 -13.23 17.15
C ASP A 133 17.82 -12.30 16.15
N ARG A 134 17.42 -11.03 16.07
CA ARG A 134 18.16 -10.02 15.29
C ARG A 134 19.59 -9.77 15.78
N ILE A 135 19.80 -9.74 17.09
CA ILE A 135 21.13 -9.53 17.68
C ILE A 135 22.00 -10.76 17.47
N ALA A 136 21.48 -11.95 17.74
CA ALA A 136 22.14 -13.23 17.54
C ALA A 136 22.51 -13.44 16.07
N HIS A 137 21.61 -13.13 15.13
CA HIS A 137 21.88 -13.26 13.70
C HIS A 137 22.96 -12.28 13.23
N LYS A 138 23.00 -11.07 13.79
CA LYS A 138 24.09 -10.11 13.53
C LYS A 138 25.43 -10.55 14.12
N LEU A 139 25.42 -11.21 15.28
CA LEU A 139 26.63 -11.71 15.93
C LEU A 139 27.16 -12.99 15.29
N LEU A 140 26.31 -13.82 14.69
CA LEU A 140 26.68 -15.06 13.99
C LEU A 140 27.09 -14.84 12.52
N GLN A 141 26.80 -13.68 11.94
CA GLN A 141 27.19 -13.29 10.57
C GLN A 141 28.46 -12.39 10.54
N HIS A 142 29.20 -12.33 11.63
CA HIS A 142 30.58 -11.84 11.72
C HIS A 142 31.45 -12.94 12.33
#